data_AF-A0A7L9BIX7-F1
#
_entry.id   AF-A0A7L9BIX7-F1
#
_cell.length_a   1.000
_cell.length_b   1.000
_cell.length_c   1.000
_cell.angle_alpha   90.00
_cell.angle_beta   90.00
_cell.angle_gamma   90.00
#
_symmetry.space_group_name_H-M   'P 1'
#
loop_
_entity.id
_entity.type
_entity.pdbx_description
1 polymer ?
#
loop_
_entity_poly.entity_id
_entity_poly.type
_entity_poly.pdbx_seq_one_letter_code
_entity_poly.pdbx_strand_id
1 'polypeptide(L)' 'MNNKSRSILRVIAVLLVLLAVLMELEIIIIPALAGMKFWMMVIAFGVMLISNR' A
#
# COMPACT_ATOMS: atom_id res chain seq x y z
N MET A 1 13.15 8.61 -13.83
CA MET A 1 11.71 8.53 -13.46
C MET A 1 11.11 9.92 -13.66
N ASN A 2 10.25 10.12 -14.65
CA ASN A 2 9.63 11.42 -14.88
C ASN A 2 8.72 11.77 -13.69
N ASN A 3 8.49 13.06 -13.43
CA ASN A 3 7.70 13.55 -12.28
C ASN A 3 6.32 12.88 -12.21
N LYS A 4 5.75 12.54 -13.37
CA LYS A 4 4.48 11.80 -13.51
C LYS A 4 4.52 10.39 -12.89
N SER A 5 5.58 9.62 -13.16
CA SER A 5 5.72 8.25 -12.63
C SER A 5 5.95 8.23 -11.12
N ARG A 6 6.72 9.20 -10.59
CA ARG A 6 6.90 9.39 -9.13
C ARG A 6 5.57 9.66 -8.42
N SER A 7 4.75 10.53 -9.01
CA SER A 7 3.43 10.88 -8.48
C SER A 7 2.49 9.68 -8.45
N ILE A 8 2.41 8.90 -9.55
CA ILE A 8 1.57 7.69 -9.62
C ILE A 8 2.00 6.65 -8.58
N LEU A 9 3.31 6.39 -8.43
CA LEU A 9 3.82 5.46 -7.42
C LEU A 9 3.46 5.90 -6.00
N ARG A 10 3.48 7.21 -5.72
CA ARG A 10 3.10 7.74 -4.41
C ARG A 10 1.62 7.52 -4.13
N VAL A 11 0.76 7.76 -5.12
CA VAL A 11 -0.68 7.51 -5.01
C VAL A 11 -0.97 6.03 -4.77
N ILE A 12 -0.32 5.13 -5.52
CA ILE A 12 -0.48 3.69 -5.35
C ILE A 12 -0.03 3.25 -3.95
N ALA A 13 1.12 3.75 -3.46
CA ALA A 13 1.58 3.45 -2.11
C ALA A 13 0.56 3.88 -1.04
N VAL A 14 0.03 5.10 -1.14
CA VAL A 14 -0.99 5.62 -0.20
C VAL A 14 -2.26 4.77 -0.24
N LEU A 15 -2.72 4.37 -1.42
CA LEU A 15 -3.90 3.50 -1.57
C LEU A 15 -3.69 2.12 -0.95
N LEU A 16 -2.52 1.51 -1.13
CA LEU A 16 -2.19 0.23 -0.51
C LEU A 16 -2.16 0.30 1.02
N VAL A 17 -1.60 1.37 1.58
CA VAL A 17 -1.60 1.60 3.04
C VAL A 17 -3.02 1.80 3.55
N LEU A 18 -3.83 2.63 2.87
CA LEU A 18 -5.22 2.87 3.25
C LEU A 18 -6.03 1.57 3.27
N LEU A 19 -5.87 0.73 2.25
CA LEU A 19 -6.57 -0.55 2.16
C LEU A 19 -6.16 -1.51 3.29
N ALA A 20 -4.87 -1.57 3.61
CA ALA A 20 -4.37 -2.34 4.74
C ALA A 20 -4.94 -1.85 6.08
N VAL A 21 -5.04 -0.53 6.30
CA VAL A 21 -5.61 0.06 7.52
C VAL A 21 -7.11 -0.24 7.64
N LEU A 22 -7.87 -0.10 6.54
CA LEU A 22 -9.30 -0.44 6.54
C LEU A 22 -9.56 -1.93 6.82
N MET A 23 -8.62 -2.79 6.43
CA MET A 23 -8.66 -4.22 6.77
C MET A 23 -8.28 -4.52 8.23
N GLU A 24 -7.47 -3.68 8.87
CA GLU A 24 -7.18 -3.78 10.31
C GLU A 24 -8.31 -3.27 11.18
N LEU A 25 -9.05 -2.26 10.71
CA LEU A 25 -10.26 -1.76 11.39
C LEU A 25 -11.50 -2.64 11.17
N GLU A 26 -11.35 -3.78 10.51
CA GLU A 26 -12.44 -4.70 10.14
C GLU A 26 -13.57 -4.07 9.30
N ILE A 27 -13.34 -2.88 8.74
CA ILE A 27 -14.28 -2.21 7.82
C ILE A 27 -14.32 -2.96 6.48
N ILE A 28 -13.18 -3.51 6.06
CA ILE A 28 -13.05 -4.33 4.85
C ILE A 28 -12.53 -5.71 5.26
N ILE A 29 -13.32 -6.76 5.02
CA ILE A 29 -12.94 -8.13 5.37
C ILE A 29 -12.69 -8.91 4.07
N ILE A 30 -11.42 -9.23 3.82
CA ILE A 30 -11.01 -10.10 2.71
C ILE A 30 -10.30 -11.33 3.30
N PRO A 31 -10.99 -12.48 3.43
CA PRO A 31 -10.45 -13.67 4.10
C PRO A 31 -9.13 -14.16 3.47
N ALA A 32 -9.00 -14.07 2.15
CA ALA A 32 -7.79 -14.48 1.42
C ALA A 32 -6.55 -13.63 1.76
N LEU A 33 -6.74 -12.39 2.21
CA LEU A 33 -5.67 -11.45 2.55
C LEU A 33 -5.40 -11.39 4.07
N ALA A 34 -6.21 -12.06 4.90
CA ALA A 34 -6.09 -11.99 6.36
C ALA A 34 -4.73 -12.44 6.90
N GLY A 35 -4.12 -13.47 6.29
CA GLY A 35 -2.76 -13.92 6.64
C GLY A 35 -1.63 -13.14 5.95
N MET A 36 -1.95 -12.32 4.95
CA MET A 36 -0.96 -11.58 4.13
C MET A 36 -0.91 -10.08 4.44
N LYS A 37 -1.69 -9.60 5.42
CA LYS A 37 -1.76 -8.18 5.78
C LYS A 37 -0.38 -7.58 6.09
N PHE A 38 0.48 -8.34 6.77
CA PHE A 38 1.86 -7.92 7.06
C PHE A 38 2.67 -7.67 5.79
N TRP A 39 2.65 -8.62 4.85
CA TRP A 39 3.37 -8.50 3.58
C TRP A 39 2.85 -7.37 2.68
N MET A 40 1.54 -7.13 2.73
CA MET A 40 0.91 -6.01 2.03
C MET A 40 1.42 -4.66 2.55
N MET A 41 1.60 -4.52 3.87
CA MET A 41 2.26 -3.36 4.49
C MET A 41 3.72 -3.20 4.05
N VAL A 42 4.49 -4.30 4.01
CA VAL A 42 5.90 -4.28 3.56
C VAL A 42 6.02 -3.80 2.12
N ILE A 43 5.17 -4.29 1.21
CA ILE A 43 5.16 -3.88 -0.20
C ILE A 43 4.79 -2.39 -0.31
N ALA A 44 3.75 -1.95 0.38
CA ALA A 44 3.32 -0.56 0.36
C ALA A 44 4.43 0.40 0.82
N PHE A 45 5.16 0.01 1.88
CA PHE A 45 6.29 0.78 2.38
C PHE A 45 7.47 0.79 1.39
N GLY A 46 7.77 -0.35 0.76
CA GLY A 46 8.78 -0.45 -0.29
C GLY A 46 8.48 0.47 -1.49
N VAL A 47 7.23 0.49 -1.96
CA VAL A 47 6.79 1.37 -3.06
C VAL A 47 6.90 2.84 -2.64
N MET A 48 6.55 3.18 -1.40
CA MET A 48 6.70 4.54 -0.86
C MET A 48 8.17 5.00 -0.86
N LEU A 49 9.09 4.14 -0.42
CA LEU A 49 10.53 4.43 -0.41
C LEU A 49 11.08 4.64 -1.83
N ILE A 50 10.67 3.82 -2.79
CA ILE A 50 11.08 3.95 -4.19
C ILE A 50 10.53 5.25 -4.80
N SER A 51 9.30 5.64 -4.45
CA SER A 51 8.70 6.91 -4.88
C SER A 51 9.46 8.13 -4.35
N ASN A 52 10.07 8.02 -3.17
CA ASN A 52 10.72 9.13 -2.49
C ASN A 52 12.20 9.34 -2.88
N ARG A 53 12.86 8.33 -3.46
CA ARG A 53 14.18 8.46 -4.09
C ARG A 53 14.03 8.95 -5.54
#